data_AF-A0A1U9K8E5-F1
#
_entry.id   AF-A0A1U9K8E5-F1
#
_cell.length_a   1.000
_cell.length_b   1.000
_cell.length_c   1.000
_cell.angle_alpha   90.00
_cell.angle_beta   90.00
_cell.angle_gamma   90.00
#
_symmetry.space_group_name_H-M   'P 1'
#
loop_
_entity.id
_entity.type
_entity.pdbx_description
1 polymer ?
#
loop_
_entity_poly.entity_id
_entity_poly.type
_entity_poly.pdbx_seq_one_letter_code
_entity_poly.pdbx_strand_id
1 'polypeptide(L)'
;MYRKRWQIELFFKWAKQHLQIKKFYGQSERAVYNQIWIALITYCLLRLLQQRTKSPHTLFRLLQHVRDTLFKPLLDLIQLLHRKPTRTSRGRRRVDPEEEFRQFVKQLEEEGMESIEGLYADVMEVI
;
A
#
# COMPACT_ATOMS: atom_id res chain seq x y z
N MET A 1 11.95 20.49 19.67
CA MET A 1 10.50 20.43 19.98
C MET A 1 9.62 20.01 18.79
N TYR A 2 9.87 20.50 17.58
CA TYR A 2 9.03 20.21 16.41
C TYR A 2 8.82 18.71 16.10
N ARG A 3 9.85 17.86 16.16
CA ARG A 3 9.72 16.42 15.86
C ARG A 3 8.63 15.71 16.68
N LYS A 4 8.46 16.05 17.96
CA LYS A 4 7.44 15.43 18.83
C LYS A 4 6.02 15.87 18.42
N ARG A 5 5.86 17.12 17.99
CA ARG A 5 4.57 17.64 17.50
C ARG A 5 4.11 16.90 16.25
N TRP A 6 5.03 16.72 15.30
CA TRP A 6 4.77 15.96 14.06
C TRP A 6 4.39 14.51 14.32
N GLN A 7 5.00 13.87 15.32
CA GLN A 7 4.64 12.49 15.71
C GLN A 7 3.20 12.39 16.22
N ILE A 8 2.77 13.35 17.04
CA ILE A 8 1.40 13.42 17.58
C ILE A 8 0.40 13.68 16.45
N GLU A 9 0.71 14.60 15.53
CA GLU A 9 -0.13 14.88 14.36
C GLU A 9 -0.27 13.65 13.44
N LEU A 10 0.83 12.94 13.18
CA LEU A 10 0.80 11.72 12.38
C LEU A 10 -0.02 10.62 13.06
N PHE A 11 0.06 10.50 14.39
CA PHE A 11 -0.78 9.60 15.16
C PHE A 11 -2.27 9.95 15.01
N PHE A 12 -2.66 11.21 15.24
CA PHE A 12 -4.06 11.61 15.10
C PHE A 12 -4.57 11.50 13.66
N LYS A 13 -3.71 11.75 12.66
CA LYS A 13 -4.04 11.53 11.25
C LYS A 13 -4.33 10.05 11.00
N TRP A 14 -3.46 9.15 11.45
CA TRP A 14 -3.64 7.71 11.30
C TRP A 14 -4.89 7.22 12.05
N ALA A 15 -5.09 7.66 13.30
CA ALA A 15 -6.22 7.29 14.12
C ALA A 15 -7.55 7.69 13.45
N LYS A 16 -7.68 8.94 13.01
CA LYS A 16 -8.87 9.43 12.29
C LYS A 16 -9.12 8.69 10.98
N GLN A 17 -8.07 8.25 10.30
CA GLN A 17 -8.19 7.54 9.01
C GLN A 17 -8.63 6.08 9.18
N HIS A 18 -8.17 5.38 10.22
CA HIS A 18 -8.27 3.92 10.29
C HIS A 18 -9.15 3.39 11.42
N LEU A 19 -9.22 4.10 12.55
CA LEU A 19 -10.14 3.82 13.64
C LEU A 19 -11.40 4.61 13.30
N GLN A 20 -12.53 3.93 13.05
CA GLN A 20 -13.74 4.52 12.48
C GLN A 20 -14.46 5.50 13.44
N ILE A 21 -13.80 6.59 13.81
CA ILE A 21 -14.41 7.74 14.50
C ILE A 21 -15.13 8.62 13.45
N LYS A 22 -15.89 8.00 12.54
CA LYS A 22 -16.64 8.72 11.49
C LYS A 22 -18.12 8.84 11.83
N LYS A 23 -18.65 7.95 12.67
CA LYS A 23 -20.01 8.03 13.20
C LYS A 23 -19.98 7.73 14.69
N PHE A 24 -20.37 8.71 15.49
CA PHE A 24 -20.58 8.50 16.91
C PHE A 24 -21.82 7.61 17.07
N TYR A 25 -21.67 6.45 17.72
CA TYR A 25 -22.80 5.54 18.02
C TYR A 25 -23.74 6.08 19.11
N GLY A 26 -23.41 7.24 19.70
CA GLY A 26 -24.25 7.99 20.61
C GLY A 26 -23.70 9.40 20.80
N GLN A 27 -24.57 10.39 20.97
CA GLN A 27 -24.20 11.80 21.17
C GLN A 27 -23.87 12.14 22.64
N SER A 28 -23.95 11.16 23.55
CA SER A 28 -23.59 11.37 24.95
C SER A 28 -22.08 11.54 25.13
N GLU A 29 -21.68 12.41 26.06
CA GLU A 29 -20.27 12.67 26.39
C GLU A 29 -19.51 11.37 26.72
N ARG A 30 -20.14 10.47 27.49
CA ARG A 30 -19.59 9.15 27.84
C ARG A 30 -19.35 8.26 26.63
N ALA A 31 -20.23 8.29 25.64
CA ALA A 31 -20.06 7.52 24.41
C ALA A 31 -18.86 8.01 23.60
N VAL A 32 -18.62 9.34 23.59
CA VAL A 32 -17.44 9.94 22.94
C VAL A 32 -16.16 9.52 23.66
N TYR A 33 -16.10 9.62 25.00
CA TYR A 33 -14.92 9.18 25.75
C TYR A 33 -14.63 7.70 25.53
N ASN A 34 -15.64 6.84 25.58
CA ASN A 34 -15.47 5.40 25.36
C ASN A 34 -14.91 5.11 23.96
N GLN A 35 -15.36 5.82 22.93
CA GLN A 35 -14.82 5.65 21.58
C GLN A 35 -13.35 6.04 21.49
N ILE A 36 -12.95 7.13 22.16
CA ILE A 36 -11.54 7.55 22.23
C ILE A 36 -10.70 6.49 22.97
N TRP A 37 -11.19 5.98 24.10
CA TRP A 37 -10.50 4.94 24.86
C TRP A 37 -10.32 3.65 24.05
N ILE A 38 -11.38 3.19 23.37
CA ILE A 38 -11.31 2.00 22.50
C ILE A 38 -10.33 2.22 21.35
N ALA A 39 -10.33 3.41 20.74
CA ALA A 39 -9.39 3.77 19.68
C ALA A 39 -7.92 3.70 20.17
N LEU A 40 -7.65 4.25 21.37
CA LEU A 40 -6.32 4.20 21.99
C LEU A 40 -5.89 2.78 22.32
N ILE A 41 -6.77 1.99 22.94
CA ILE A 41 -6.51 0.59 23.28
C ILE A 41 -6.21 -0.21 22.01
N THR A 42 -7.00 -0.04 20.95
CA THR A 42 -6.79 -0.72 19.67
C THR A 42 -5.42 -0.39 19.08
N TYR A 43 -5.02 0.89 19.11
CA TYR A 43 -3.69 1.29 18.66
C TYR A 43 -2.57 0.62 19.48
N CYS A 44 -2.67 0.65 20.80
CA CYS A 44 -1.69 0.01 21.67
C CYS A 44 -1.57 -1.50 21.41
N LEU A 45 -2.71 -2.18 21.22
CA LEU A 45 -2.74 -3.61 20.89
C LEU A 45 -2.08 -3.90 19.53
N LEU A 46 -2.34 -3.08 18.51
CA LEU A 46 -1.70 -3.23 17.20
C LEU A 46 -0.19 -3.00 17.26
N ARG A 47 0.26 -1.99 18.02
CA ARG A 47 1.68 -1.74 18.27
C ARG A 47 2.34 -2.89 19.00
N LEU A 48 1.69 -3.41 20.02
CA LEU A 48 2.16 -4.57 20.78
C LEU A 48 2.24 -5.81 19.87
N LEU A 49 1.21 -6.05 19.05
CA LEU A 49 1.19 -7.14 18.08
C LEU A 49 2.36 -7.02 17.09
N GLN A 50 2.61 -5.83 16.55
CA GLN A 50 3.73 -5.56 15.66
C GLN A 50 5.08 -5.89 16.32
N GLN A 51 5.26 -5.46 17.58
CA GLN A 51 6.48 -5.70 18.34
C GLN A 51 6.68 -7.19 18.65
N ARG A 52 5.63 -7.90 19.07
CA ARG A 52 5.68 -9.32 19.43
C ARG A 52 5.92 -10.22 18.23
N THR A 53 5.29 -9.91 17.09
CA THR A 53 5.39 -10.72 15.86
C THR A 53 6.58 -10.33 14.99
N LYS A 54 7.31 -9.25 15.33
CA LYS A 54 8.41 -8.68 14.51
C LYS A 54 8.01 -8.52 13.03
N SER A 55 6.74 -8.24 12.79
CA SER A 55 6.17 -8.22 11.45
C SER A 55 6.68 -6.99 10.68
N PRO A 56 7.10 -7.14 9.40
CA PRO A 56 7.49 -6.02 8.55
C PRO A 56 6.28 -5.22 8.04
N HIS A 57 5.06 -5.66 8.34
CA HIS A 57 3.84 -5.01 7.85
C HIS A 57 3.60 -3.67 8.53
N THR A 58 3.00 -2.73 7.79
CA THR A 58 2.55 -1.45 8.33
C THR A 58 1.38 -1.65 9.31
N LEU A 59 1.18 -0.71 10.24
CA LEU A 59 0.08 -0.79 11.21
C LEU A 59 -1.31 -0.92 10.57
N PHE A 60 -1.49 -0.28 9.41
CA PHE A 60 -2.72 -0.41 8.65
C PHE A 60 -2.94 -1.84 8.12
N ARG A 61 -1.89 -2.47 7.58
CA ARG A 61 -1.94 -3.86 7.11
C ARG A 61 -2.24 -4.82 8.26
N LEU A 62 -1.61 -4.61 9.42
CA LEU A 62 -1.90 -5.38 10.63
C LEU A 62 -3.37 -5.23 11.05
N LEU A 63 -3.89 -4.00 11.07
CA LEU A 63 -5.30 -3.76 11.36
C LEU A 63 -6.23 -4.46 10.37
N GLN A 64 -5.90 -4.47 9.08
CA GLN A 64 -6.67 -5.22 8.07
C GLN A 64 -6.64 -6.71 8.35
N HIS A 65 -5.47 -7.29 8.64
CA HIS A 65 -5.38 -8.73 8.92
C HIS A 65 -6.19 -9.11 10.17
N VAL A 66 -6.12 -8.30 11.23
CA VAL A 66 -6.95 -8.49 12.43
C VAL A 66 -8.45 -8.42 12.11
N ARG A 67 -8.87 -7.50 11.22
CA ARG A 67 -10.27 -7.44 10.77
C ARG A 67 -10.67 -8.68 9.97
N ASP A 68 -9.82 -9.13 9.06
CA ASP A 68 -10.07 -10.29 8.20
C ASP A 68 -10.12 -11.61 9.00
N THR A 69 -9.45 -11.65 10.15
CA THR A 69 -9.41 -12.82 11.05
C THR A 69 -10.23 -12.63 12.32
N LEU A 70 -11.10 -11.62 12.41
CA LEU A 70 -11.82 -11.30 13.65
C LEU A 70 -12.64 -12.50 14.19
N PHE A 71 -13.18 -13.29 13.28
CA PHE A 71 -13.99 -14.48 13.57
C PHE A 71 -13.24 -15.80 13.32
N LYS A 72 -11.90 -15.74 13.22
CA LYS A 72 -11.04 -16.91 12.96
C LYS A 72 -10.13 -17.18 14.16
N PRO A 73 -9.59 -18.40 14.28
CA PRO A 73 -8.58 -18.69 15.28
C PRO A 73 -7.36 -17.78 15.15
N LEU A 74 -6.72 -17.46 16.27
CA LEU A 74 -5.51 -16.63 16.30
C LEU A 74 -4.37 -17.19 15.43
N LEU A 75 -4.32 -18.51 15.25
CA LEU A 75 -3.34 -19.18 14.41
C LEU A 75 -3.37 -18.68 12.96
N ASP A 76 -4.56 -18.44 12.40
CA ASP A 76 -4.72 -17.94 11.03
C ASP A 76 -4.13 -16.55 10.87
N LEU A 77 -4.29 -15.69 11.88
CA LEU A 77 -3.66 -14.37 11.91
C LEU A 77 -2.14 -14.51 11.89
N ILE A 78 -1.58 -15.34 12.75
CA ILE A 78 -0.12 -15.55 12.82
C ILE A 78 0.42 -16.07 11.49
N GLN A 79 -0.28 -17.00 10.83
CA GLN A 79 0.10 -17.50 9.51
C GLN A 79 0.06 -16.39 8.45
N LEU A 80 -1.00 -15.57 8.42
CA LEU A 80 -1.12 -14.44 7.50
C LEU A 80 -0.01 -13.41 7.69
N LEU A 81 0.40 -13.16 8.93
CA LEU A 81 1.48 -12.20 9.24
C LEU A 81 2.84 -12.64 8.67
N HIS A 82 3.11 -13.94 8.63
CA HIS A 82 4.38 -14.50 8.11
C HIS A 82 4.32 -14.89 6.64
N ARG A 83 3.14 -14.80 6.00
CA ARG A 83 2.97 -15.15 4.60
C ARG A 83 3.76 -14.20 3.68
N LYS A 84 4.56 -14.77 2.77
CA LYS A 84 5.24 -14.01 1.70
C LYS A 84 4.21 -13.40 0.74
N PRO A 85 4.48 -12.22 0.15
CA PRO A 85 3.54 -11.58 -0.76
C PRO A 85 3.16 -12.49 -1.93
N THR A 86 1.86 -12.71 -2.12
CA THR A 86 1.33 -13.61 -3.17
C THR A 86 1.61 -13.12 -4.58
N ARG A 87 1.73 -11.80 -4.78
CA ARG A 87 2.02 -11.19 -6.09
C ARG A 87 3.13 -10.17 -5.95
N THR A 88 4.21 -10.36 -6.69
CA THR A 88 5.25 -9.35 -6.91
C THR A 88 5.08 -8.79 -8.32
N SER A 89 4.70 -7.52 -8.46
CA SER A 89 4.82 -6.87 -9.76
C SER A 89 6.27 -6.43 -9.96
N ARG A 90 6.72 -6.41 -11.23
CA ARG A 90 8.03 -5.85 -11.60
C ARG A 90 8.14 -4.34 -11.38
N GLY A 91 7.08 -3.70 -10.85
CA GLY A 91 6.99 -2.27 -10.63
C GLY A 91 6.94 -1.47 -11.95
N ARG A 92 6.96 -0.14 -11.81
CA ARG A 92 7.23 0.76 -12.92
C ARG A 92 8.69 0.55 -13.33
N ARG A 93 8.91 -0.07 -14.48
CA ARG A 93 10.25 -0.15 -15.07
C ARG A 93 10.55 1.17 -15.73
N ARG A 94 11.67 1.79 -15.35
CA ARG A 94 12.19 2.90 -16.13
C ARG A 94 12.78 2.27 -17.39
N VAL A 95 12.12 2.53 -18.50
CA VAL A 95 12.65 2.21 -19.82
C VAL A 95 13.86 3.11 -20.04
N ASP A 96 14.99 2.54 -20.43
CA ASP A 96 16.15 3.31 -20.89
C ASP A 96 15.96 3.63 -22.37
N PRO A 97 15.68 4.90 -22.75
CA PRO A 97 15.43 5.26 -24.14
C PRO A 97 16.59 4.90 -25.07
N GLU A 98 17.82 4.90 -24.53
CA GLU A 98 19.03 4.59 -25.30
C GLU A 98 19.14 3.09 -25.61
N GLU A 99 18.68 2.23 -24.69
CA GLU A 99 18.62 0.79 -24.94
C GLU A 99 17.51 0.44 -25.94
N GLU A 100 16.34 1.07 -25.85
CA GLU A 100 15.27 0.90 -26.84
C GLU A 100 15.71 1.38 -28.22
N PHE A 101 16.38 2.53 -28.30
CA PHE A 101 16.91 3.04 -29.56
C PHE A 101 17.97 2.11 -30.15
N ARG A 102 18.89 1.58 -29.33
CA ARG A 102 19.87 0.59 -29.79
C ARG A 102 19.23 -0.71 -30.26
N GLN A 103 18.19 -1.18 -29.59
CA GLN A 103 17.43 -2.36 -30.04
C GLN A 103 16.73 -2.09 -31.38
N PHE A 104 16.14 -0.91 -31.53
CA PHE A 104 15.52 -0.48 -32.78
C PHE A 104 16.54 -0.41 -33.92
N VAL A 105 17.67 0.26 -33.73
CA VAL A 105 18.75 0.33 -34.75
C VAL A 105 19.23 -1.07 -35.14
N LYS A 106 19.40 -1.96 -34.17
CA LYS A 106 19.78 -3.35 -34.43
C LYS A 106 18.74 -4.10 -35.28
N GLN A 107 17.44 -3.89 -35.01
CA GLN A 107 16.37 -4.46 -35.83
C GLN A 107 16.40 -3.92 -37.26
N LEU A 108 16.69 -2.63 -37.45
CA LEU A 108 16.84 -2.04 -38.78
C LEU A 108 18.01 -2.61 -39.56
N GLU A 109 19.12 -2.91 -38.88
CA GLU A 109 20.30 -3.54 -39.47
C GLU A 109 20.05 -5.01 -39.85
N GLU A 110 19.20 -5.73 -39.12
CA GLU A 110 18.87 -7.15 -39.37
C GLU A 110 17.76 -7.35 -40.41
N GLU A 111 16.74 -6.49 -40.47
CA GLU A 111 15.56 -6.67 -41.35
C GLU A 111 15.52 -5.74 -42.58
N GLY A 112 16.33 -4.67 -42.61
CA GLY A 112 16.37 -3.71 -43.72
C GLY A 112 15.15 -2.76 -43.80
N MET A 113 15.30 -1.63 -44.51
CA MET A 113 14.33 -0.53 -44.53
C MET A 113 12.93 -0.87 -45.08
N GLU A 114 12.74 -2.02 -45.73
CA GLU A 114 11.47 -2.40 -46.36
C GLU A 114 10.35 -2.62 -45.31
N SER A 115 10.70 -2.97 -44.08
CA SER A 115 9.70 -3.24 -43.03
C SER A 115 9.14 -1.98 -42.35
N ILE A 116 9.72 -0.80 -42.60
CA ILE A 116 9.42 0.45 -41.87
C ILE A 116 8.32 1.29 -42.55
N GLU A 117 8.06 1.10 -43.85
CA GLU A 117 7.01 1.87 -44.55
C GLU A 117 5.61 1.65 -43.95
N GLY A 118 5.32 0.45 -43.43
CA GLY A 118 4.04 0.15 -42.79
C GLY A 118 3.81 0.87 -41.46
N LEU A 119 4.88 1.20 -40.72
CA LEU A 119 4.76 1.85 -39.41
C LEU A 119 4.63 3.38 -39.52
N TYR A 120 5.20 3.98 -40.57
CA TYR A 120 5.03 5.42 -40.85
C TYR A 120 3.65 5.72 -41.45
N ALA A 121 3.03 4.77 -42.16
CA ALA A 121 1.67 4.90 -42.66
C ALA A 121 0.66 5.07 -41.51
N ASP A 122 0.76 4.25 -40.45
CA ASP A 122 -0.13 4.31 -39.28
C ASP A 122 0.05 5.59 -38.43
N VAL A 123 1.27 6.16 -38.37
CA VAL A 123 1.54 7.38 -37.60
C VAL A 123 1.08 8.64 -38.34
N MET A 124 1.11 8.63 -39.67
CA MET A 124 0.66 9.76 -40.50
C MET A 124 -0.87 9.80 -40.71
N GLU A 125 -1.60 8.72 -40.46
CA GLU A 125 -3.08 8.73 -40.49
C GLU A 125 -3.72 9.34 -39.23
N VAL A 126 -2.95 9.66 -38.18
CA VAL A 126 -3.44 10.13 -36.88
C VAL A 126 -3.13 11.62 -36.61
N ILE A 127 -2.60 12.36 -37.60
CA ILE A 127 -2.37 13.82 -37.55
C ILE A 127 -3.32 14.51 -38.54
#